data_AF-A0A371JRP6-F1
#
_entry.id   AF-A0A371JRP6-F1
#
_cell.length_a   1.000
_cell.length_b   1.000
_cell.length_c   1.000
_cell.angle_alpha   90.00
_cell.angle_beta   90.00
_cell.angle_gamma   90.00
#
_symmetry.space_group_name_H-M   'P 1'
#
loop_
_entity.id
_entity.type
_entity.pdbx_description
1 polymer ?
#
loop_
_entity_poly.entity_id
_entity_poly.type
_entity_poly.pdbx_seq_one_letter_code
_entity_poly.pdbx_strand_id
1 'polypeptide(L)'
;MKNMIKILMLSIVFVTLGCSSDGDEAPEIDFYGNWFGTFDGDDSGTFSVFIHEDGSVTGDAVSNNLQQTLPLNGQINDSGNLNAVLGSAENGATFTGRFTETTSSGTWNNPSNGSGTWTGSKQGAN
;
A
#
# COMPACT_ATOMS: atom_id res chain seq x y z
N MET A 1 33.98 -47.98 59.07
CA MET A 1 34.60 -47.68 57.77
C MET A 1 33.79 -46.55 57.15
N LYS A 2 34.33 -45.32 57.24
CA LYS A 2 34.83 -44.55 56.09
C LYS A 2 33.70 -44.12 55.14
N ASN A 3 33.30 -42.85 55.20
CA ASN A 3 33.59 -41.85 54.15
C ASN A 3 32.43 -41.78 53.13
N MET A 4 31.92 -40.65 52.66
CA MET A 4 32.29 -39.24 52.72
C MET A 4 31.10 -38.44 52.17
N ILE A 5 30.80 -37.32 52.82
CA ILE A 5 30.12 -36.19 52.17
C ILE A 5 31.01 -35.70 51.02
N LYS A 6 30.45 -35.58 49.82
CA LYS A 6 30.95 -34.71 48.75
C LYS A 6 29.79 -33.92 48.18
N ILE A 7 29.68 -32.68 48.66
CA ILE A 7 29.10 -31.55 47.96
C ILE A 7 29.85 -31.42 46.62
N LEU A 8 29.14 -31.38 45.47
CA LEU A 8 29.43 -30.43 44.37
C LEU A 8 28.38 -30.53 43.24
N MET A 9 28.03 -29.35 42.72
CA MET A 9 27.35 -29.03 41.45
C MET A 9 25.81 -29.00 41.42
N LEU A 10 25.35 -27.88 41.99
CA LEU A 10 24.38 -26.94 41.42
C LEU A 10 24.50 -26.78 39.88
N SER A 11 23.39 -27.02 39.18
CA SER A 11 23.07 -26.35 37.91
C SER A 11 21.56 -26.46 37.64
N ILE A 12 20.80 -25.63 38.34
CA ILE A 12 19.48 -25.20 37.88
C ILE A 12 19.71 -24.42 36.58
N VAL A 13 19.38 -25.04 35.45
CA VAL A 13 19.28 -24.34 34.18
C VAL A 13 17.93 -23.64 34.18
N PHE A 14 17.94 -22.39 34.66
CA PHE A 14 16.92 -21.41 34.30
C PHE A 14 17.05 -21.21 32.78
N VAL A 15 16.13 -21.81 32.02
CA VAL A 15 15.89 -21.36 30.65
C VAL A 15 15.17 -20.03 30.76
N THR A 16 15.94 -18.96 30.87
CA THR A 16 15.43 -17.63 30.55
C THR A 16 15.16 -17.64 29.06
N LEU A 17 13.89 -17.77 28.66
CA LEU A 17 13.45 -17.27 27.37
C LEU A 17 13.69 -15.77 27.39
N GLY A 18 14.88 -15.36 26.92
CA GLY A 18 15.19 -13.99 26.62
C GLY A 18 14.25 -13.55 25.50
N CYS A 19 13.21 -12.79 25.85
CA CYS A 19 12.51 -11.96 24.90
C CYS A 19 13.56 -10.98 24.35
N SER A 20 14.12 -11.30 23.20
CA SER A 20 15.18 -10.55 22.56
C SER A 20 14.78 -10.34 21.14
N SER A 21 14.00 -9.27 20.95
CA SER A 21 14.39 -8.10 20.18
C SER A 21 13.12 -7.30 20.03
N ASP A 22 13.11 -6.08 20.60
CA ASP A 22 12.24 -5.02 20.11
C ASP A 22 12.52 -4.92 18.62
N GLY A 23 11.66 -5.57 17.83
CA GLY A 23 11.54 -5.28 16.42
C GLY A 23 10.84 -3.93 16.39
N ASP A 24 11.59 -2.89 16.02
CA ASP A 24 10.99 -1.70 15.42
C ASP A 24 10.28 -2.18 14.13
N GLU A 25 9.12 -2.81 14.28
CA GLU A 25 8.21 -3.01 13.16
C GLU A 25 7.85 -1.61 12.71
N ALA A 26 8.36 -1.23 11.53
CA ALA A 26 7.92 -0.02 10.88
C ALA A 26 6.38 -0.06 10.88
N PRO A 27 5.71 1.03 11.29
CA PRO A 27 4.26 1.02 11.42
C PRO A 27 3.66 0.55 10.10
N GLU A 28 2.89 -0.54 10.17
CA GLU A 28 2.11 -1.03 9.04
C GLU A 28 1.16 0.10 8.61
N ILE A 29 1.36 0.63 7.41
CA ILE A 29 0.55 1.73 6.92
C ILE A 29 -0.75 1.14 6.37
N ASP A 30 -1.86 1.42 7.04
CA ASP A 30 -3.17 1.00 6.59
C ASP A 30 -3.67 1.88 5.44
N PHE A 31 -3.65 1.32 4.22
CA PHE A 31 -4.16 1.97 3.02
C PHE A 31 -5.67 1.77 2.81
N TYR A 32 -6.31 0.87 3.56
CA TYR A 32 -7.72 0.50 3.41
C TYR A 32 -8.65 1.71 3.47
N GLY A 33 -9.68 1.68 2.64
CA GLY A 33 -10.76 2.67 2.61
C GLY A 33 -10.80 3.51 1.34
N ASN A 34 -11.57 4.60 1.40
CA ASN A 34 -11.82 5.48 0.26
C ASN A 34 -10.67 6.49 0.06
N TRP A 35 -10.32 6.70 -1.21
CA TRP A 35 -9.35 7.68 -1.66
C TRP A 35 -9.93 8.48 -2.83
N PHE A 36 -9.60 9.77 -2.87
CA PHE A 36 -10.04 10.69 -3.91
C PHE A 36 -8.86 11.46 -4.45
N GLY A 37 -8.90 11.79 -5.74
CA GLY A 37 -7.81 12.55 -6.33
C GLY A 37 -8.10 13.08 -7.71
N THR A 38 -7.04 13.61 -8.32
CA THR A 38 -7.04 14.19 -9.66
C THR A 38 -5.89 13.65 -10.46
N PHE A 39 -6.10 13.49 -11.76
CA PHE A 39 -5.01 13.30 -12.73
C PHE A 39 -4.98 14.48 -13.70
N ASP A 40 -3.79 14.77 -14.22
CA ASP A 40 -3.50 15.88 -15.14
C ASP A 40 -2.43 15.43 -16.14
N GLY A 41 -2.20 16.19 -17.22
CA GLY A 41 -1.32 15.84 -18.34
C GLY A 41 -2.05 15.94 -19.68
N ASP A 42 -1.84 14.95 -20.55
CA ASP A 42 -2.52 14.88 -21.87
C ASP A 42 -4.05 14.66 -21.74
N ASP A 43 -4.51 14.18 -20.59
CA ASP A 43 -5.90 14.20 -20.13
C ASP A 43 -5.93 14.65 -18.65
N SER A 44 -7.09 15.14 -18.22
CA SER A 44 -7.30 15.58 -16.85
C SER A 44 -8.64 15.08 -16.32
N GLY A 45 -8.76 14.97 -15.00
CA GLY A 45 -9.98 14.48 -14.40
C GLY A 45 -9.87 14.20 -12.92
N THR A 46 -10.90 13.56 -12.39
CA THR A 46 -10.96 13.13 -10.99
C THR A 46 -11.03 11.61 -10.91
N PHE A 47 -10.61 11.04 -9.79
CA PHE A 47 -10.83 9.64 -9.49
C PHE A 47 -11.31 9.44 -8.05
N SER A 48 -12.03 8.35 -7.84
CA SER A 48 -12.46 7.85 -6.54
C SER A 48 -12.21 6.34 -6.51
N VAL A 49 -11.45 5.87 -5.53
CA VAL A 49 -11.14 4.43 -5.39
C VAL A 49 -11.35 3.97 -3.96
N PHE A 50 -11.66 2.70 -3.82
CA PHE A 50 -11.63 1.99 -2.55
C PHE A 50 -10.49 0.97 -2.58
N ILE A 51 -9.65 1.01 -1.56
CA ILE A 51 -8.60 0.01 -1.33
C ILE A 51 -9.17 -0.99 -0.32
N HIS A 52 -9.19 -2.26 -0.69
CA HIS A 52 -9.63 -3.37 0.16
C HIS A 52 -8.47 -3.88 1.02
N GLU A 53 -8.80 -4.60 2.10
CA GLU A 53 -7.80 -5.12 3.06
C GLU A 53 -6.78 -6.08 2.41
N ASP A 54 -7.14 -6.71 1.29
CA ASP A 54 -6.25 -7.60 0.53
C ASP A 54 -5.33 -6.86 -0.46
N GLY A 55 -5.34 -5.52 -0.45
CA GLY A 55 -4.57 -4.69 -1.38
C GLY A 55 -5.23 -4.51 -2.75
N SER A 56 -6.39 -5.10 -3.01
CA SER A 56 -7.13 -4.83 -4.25
C SER A 56 -7.67 -3.40 -4.28
N VAL A 57 -7.66 -2.80 -5.46
CA VAL A 57 -8.13 -1.42 -5.69
C VAL A 57 -9.22 -1.44 -6.73
N THR A 58 -10.36 -0.83 -6.41
CA THR A 58 -11.51 -0.70 -7.31
C THR A 58 -12.10 0.70 -7.23
N GLY A 59 -12.53 1.26 -8.35
CA GLY A 59 -13.20 2.55 -8.39
C GLY A 59 -13.39 3.05 -9.80
N ASP A 60 -13.51 4.37 -9.93
CA ASP A 60 -13.78 5.04 -11.19
C ASP A 60 -12.94 6.30 -11.33
N ALA A 61 -12.62 6.67 -12.56
CA ALA A 61 -12.15 8.01 -12.90
C ALA A 61 -13.05 8.66 -13.95
N VAL A 62 -13.22 9.97 -13.85
CA VAL A 62 -13.99 10.79 -14.78
C VAL A 62 -13.00 11.59 -15.62
N SER A 63 -12.92 11.28 -16.91
CA SER A 63 -12.09 11.99 -17.87
C SER A 63 -12.78 13.24 -18.40
N ASN A 64 -12.09 14.37 -18.36
CA ASN A 64 -12.58 15.63 -18.91
C ASN A 64 -12.49 15.65 -20.44
N ASN A 65 -11.44 15.08 -21.03
CA ASN A 65 -11.29 15.08 -22.49
C ASN A 65 -12.27 14.10 -23.16
N LEU A 66 -12.44 12.91 -22.59
CA LEU A 66 -13.36 11.89 -23.12
C LEU A 66 -14.82 12.14 -22.68
N GLN A 67 -15.04 12.92 -21.62
CA GLN A 67 -16.35 13.14 -21.00
C GLN A 67 -17.02 11.82 -20.60
N GLN A 68 -16.23 10.90 -20.04
CA GLN A 68 -16.64 9.54 -19.69
C GLN A 68 -16.14 9.13 -18.30
N THR A 69 -16.93 8.26 -17.66
CA THR A 69 -16.49 7.52 -16.48
C THR A 69 -15.88 6.20 -16.92
N LEU A 70 -14.68 5.92 -16.44
CA LEU A 70 -13.90 4.73 -16.77
C LEU A 70 -13.57 4.00 -15.46
N PRO A 71 -13.65 2.66 -15.43
CA PRO A 71 -13.32 1.91 -14.24
C PRO A 71 -11.81 1.97 -13.98
N LEU A 72 -11.42 2.07 -12.72
CA LEU A 72 -10.03 2.04 -12.25
C LEU A 72 -9.85 0.81 -11.36
N ASN A 73 -9.04 -0.14 -11.80
CA ASN A 73 -8.81 -1.40 -11.08
C ASN A 73 -7.32 -1.67 -10.95
N GLY A 74 -6.88 -2.15 -9.79
CA GLY A 74 -5.46 -2.40 -9.56
C GLY A 74 -5.16 -3.15 -8.28
N GLN A 75 -3.88 -3.06 -7.90
CA GLN A 75 -3.33 -3.66 -6.70
C GLN A 75 -2.35 -2.67 -6.06
N ILE A 76 -2.39 -2.59 -4.74
CA ILE A 76 -1.38 -1.93 -3.92
C ILE A 76 -0.65 -2.98 -3.09
N ASN A 77 0.67 -2.86 -2.99
CA ASN A 77 1.45 -3.72 -2.09
C ASN A 77 1.65 -3.09 -0.71
N ASP A 78 2.16 -3.87 0.24
CA ASP A 78 2.41 -3.43 1.63
C ASP A 78 3.39 -2.24 1.71
N SER A 79 4.24 -2.10 0.69
CA SER A 79 5.10 -0.94 0.51
C SER A 79 4.39 0.23 -0.17
N GLY A 80 3.06 0.27 -0.20
CA GLY A 80 2.19 1.30 -0.75
C GLY A 80 2.40 1.63 -2.23
N ASN A 81 2.98 0.73 -3.02
CA ASN A 81 3.15 0.96 -4.46
C ASN A 81 1.91 0.46 -5.21
N LEU A 82 1.27 1.36 -5.95
CA LEU A 82 0.11 1.08 -6.77
C LEU A 82 0.53 0.65 -8.18
N ASN A 83 -0.15 -0.35 -8.71
CA ASN A 83 -0.28 -0.62 -10.14
C ASN A 83 -1.75 -0.82 -10.49
N ALA A 84 -2.30 0.05 -11.32
CA ALA A 84 -3.70 0.03 -11.71
C ALA A 84 -3.89 0.34 -13.20
N VAL A 85 -5.05 -0.04 -13.72
CA VAL A 85 -5.49 0.23 -15.08
C VAL A 85 -6.76 1.08 -15.02
N LEU A 86 -6.74 2.22 -15.71
CA LEU A 86 -7.91 3.03 -16.00
C LEU A 86 -8.50 2.63 -17.35
N GLY A 87 -9.74 2.18 -17.38
CA GLY A 87 -10.40 1.61 -18.56
C GLY A 87 -10.17 0.10 -18.65
N SER A 88 -9.78 -0.40 -19.83
CA SER A 88 -9.48 -1.81 -20.06
C SER A 88 -7.97 -2.08 -20.18
N ALA A 89 -7.53 -3.31 -19.98
CA ALA A 89 -6.11 -3.68 -20.14
C ALA A 89 -5.58 -3.47 -21.58
N GLU A 90 -6.45 -3.50 -22.59
CA GLU A 90 -6.04 -3.37 -23.99
C GLU A 90 -5.83 -1.91 -24.42
N ASN A 91 -6.68 -0.99 -23.95
CA ASN A 91 -6.72 0.39 -24.43
C ASN A 91 -6.59 1.45 -23.32
N GLY A 92 -6.51 1.02 -22.07
CA GLY A 92 -6.49 1.87 -20.89
C GLY A 92 -5.14 2.51 -20.58
N ALA A 93 -5.15 3.43 -19.63
CA ALA A 93 -3.94 4.01 -19.07
C ALA A 93 -3.47 3.19 -17.86
N THR A 94 -2.18 2.97 -17.73
CA THR A 94 -1.60 2.41 -16.49
C THR A 94 -1.36 3.54 -15.50
N PHE A 95 -1.88 3.42 -14.28
CA PHE A 95 -1.62 4.29 -13.15
C PHE A 95 -0.61 3.61 -12.21
N THR A 96 0.51 4.28 -11.96
CA THR A 96 1.53 3.82 -11.00
C THR A 96 1.86 4.93 -10.02
N GLY A 97 2.13 4.60 -8.76
CA GLY A 97 2.53 5.60 -7.77
C GLY A 97 2.69 5.05 -6.37
N ARG A 98 2.85 5.95 -5.40
CA ARG A 98 3.10 5.64 -3.99
C ARG A 98 2.01 6.25 -3.13
N PHE A 99 1.46 5.44 -2.23
CA PHE A 99 0.57 5.87 -1.16
C PHE A 99 1.39 6.03 0.11
N THR A 100 1.01 7.00 0.92
CA THR A 100 1.45 7.19 2.32
C THR A 100 0.23 7.00 3.21
N GLU A 101 0.32 7.34 4.49
CA GLU A 101 -0.80 7.25 5.42
C GLU A 101 -2.04 8.05 4.97
N THR A 102 -1.82 9.25 4.41
CA THR A 102 -2.91 10.19 4.10
C THR A 102 -2.88 10.74 2.67
N THR A 103 -1.76 10.62 1.97
CA THR A 103 -1.57 11.19 0.63
C THR A 103 -1.03 10.16 -0.35
N SER A 104 -1.24 10.39 -1.63
CA SER A 104 -0.80 9.51 -2.70
C SER A 104 -0.45 10.34 -3.93
N SER A 105 0.50 9.87 -4.71
CA SER A 105 0.86 10.50 -5.98
C SER A 105 1.57 9.54 -6.91
N GLY A 106 1.55 9.89 -8.20
CA GLY A 106 2.19 9.06 -9.20
C GLY A 106 2.05 9.61 -10.61
N THR A 107 2.19 8.69 -11.56
CA THR A 107 2.08 8.93 -12.99
C THR A 107 1.02 8.03 -13.60
N TRP A 108 0.47 8.48 -14.73
CA TRP A 108 -0.31 7.64 -15.61
C TRP A 108 0.27 7.68 -17.02
N ASN A 109 0.13 6.57 -17.74
CA ASN A 109 0.60 6.45 -19.11
C ASN A 109 -0.32 5.57 -19.95
N ASN A 110 -0.77 6.10 -21.08
CA ASN A 110 -1.38 5.36 -22.17
C ASN A 110 -0.44 5.45 -23.39
N PRO A 111 0.21 4.35 -23.81
CA PRO A 111 1.21 4.36 -24.89
C PRO A 111 0.75 4.98 -26.22
N SER A 112 -0.56 5.03 -26.48
CA SER A 112 -1.13 5.58 -27.70
C SER A 112 -1.79 6.95 -27.52
N ASN A 113 -2.15 7.34 -26.30
CA ASN A 113 -2.98 8.52 -26.06
C ASN A 113 -2.33 9.60 -25.20
N GLY A 114 -1.23 9.31 -24.48
CA GLY A 114 -0.51 10.31 -23.71
C GLY A 114 -0.17 9.87 -22.29
N SER A 115 0.29 10.82 -21.48
CA SER A 115 0.77 10.57 -20.12
C SER A 115 0.56 11.77 -19.22
N GLY A 116 0.78 11.58 -17.92
CA GLY A 116 0.69 12.65 -16.97
C GLY A 116 0.94 12.22 -15.53
N THR A 117 0.47 13.03 -14.60
CA THR A 117 0.63 12.82 -13.16
C THR A 117 -0.72 12.74 -12.46
N TRP A 118 -0.73 12.20 -11.26
CA TRP A 118 -1.91 12.21 -10.41
C TRP A 118 -1.53 12.38 -8.95
N THR A 119 -2.47 12.91 -8.17
CA THR A 119 -2.39 13.06 -6.72
C THR A 119 -3.71 12.67 -6.10
N GLY A 120 -3.69 12.20 -4.86
CA GLY A 120 -4.90 11.86 -4.12
C GLY A 120 -4.70 11.85 -2.61
N SER A 121 -5.80 11.83 -1.88
CA SER A 121 -5.83 11.86 -0.42
C SER A 121 -6.84 10.85 0.13
N LYS A 122 -6.52 10.29 1.30
CA LYS A 122 -7.41 9.38 2.02
C LYS A 122 -8.63 10.17 2.51
N GLN A 123 -9.82 9.57 2.40
CA GLN A 123 -11.04 10.19 2.91
C GLN A 123 -10.91 10.45 4.42
N GLY A 124 -11.16 11.69 4.84
CA GLY A 124 -11.13 12.07 6.25
C GLY A 124 -9.73 12.42 6.79
N ALA A 125 -8.68 12.46 5.95
CA ALA A 125 -7.42 13.09 6.32
C ALA A 125 -7.62 14.61 6.44
N ASN A 126 -7.42 15.16 7.64
CA ASN A 126 -7.46 16.60 7.95
C ASN A 126 -6.06 17.14 8.18
#